data_AF-D1A1F4-F1
#
_entry.id   AF-D1A1F4-F1
#
_cell.length_a   1.000
_cell.length_b   1.000
_cell.length_c   1.000
_cell.angle_alpha   90.00
_cell.angle_beta   90.00
_cell.angle_gamma   90.00
#
_symmetry.space_group_name_H-M   'P 1'
#
loop_
_entity.id
_entity.type
_entity.pdbx_description
1 polymer ?
#
loop_
_entity_poly.entity_id
_entity_poly.type
_entity_poly.pdbx_seq_one_letter_code
_entity_poly.pdbx_strand_id
1 'polypeptide(L)'
;MCVPESSFDALLARAKEIDGLEFGCVLDAATGMVLGTVRADKARESGGADGRIPVAAAGAADVAGAVSLMAGALAADEGLEDVIITLTGHYHLIRRFDPTPRLQFLLLVVLDRARANLAMALRQLRDLHVDPPPVPEPVGGRHREAPGPGEGDGVLS
;
A
#
# COMPACT_ATOMS: atom_id res chain seq x y z
N MET A 1 -7.93 8.96 -11.15
CA MET A 1 -6.85 9.55 -10.34
C MET A 1 -5.70 8.58 -10.45
N CYS A 2 -4.63 8.95 -11.15
CA CYS A 2 -3.52 8.04 -11.46
C CYS A 2 -2.54 8.08 -10.28
N VAL A 3 -2.54 7.04 -9.44
CA VAL A 3 -1.31 6.71 -8.70
C VAL A 3 -0.27 6.39 -9.78
N PRO A 4 0.93 6.97 -9.75
CA PRO A 4 1.89 6.71 -10.80
C PRO A 4 2.26 5.21 -10.74
N GLU A 5 1.91 4.45 -11.78
CA GLU A 5 2.25 3.02 -11.95
C GLU A 5 3.72 2.74 -11.58
N SER A 6 4.60 3.73 -11.81
CA SER A 6 6.02 3.67 -11.49
C SER A 6 6.36 3.40 -10.02
N SER A 7 5.51 3.80 -9.05
CA SER A 7 5.83 3.58 -7.63
C SER A 7 5.60 2.12 -7.23
N PHE A 8 4.51 1.50 -7.70
CA PHE A 8 4.25 0.08 -7.42
C PHE A 8 5.22 -0.83 -8.17
N ASP A 9 5.59 -0.47 -9.41
CA ASP A 9 6.60 -1.22 -10.17
C ASP A 9 7.96 -1.21 -9.47
N ALA A 10 8.39 -0.06 -8.94
CA ALA A 10 9.62 0.04 -8.15
C ALA A 10 9.56 -0.78 -6.86
N LEU A 11 8.44 -0.72 -6.14
CA LEU A 11 8.19 -1.53 -4.94
C LEU A 11 8.27 -3.03 -5.26
N LEU A 12 7.58 -3.47 -6.31
CA LEU A 12 7.56 -4.86 -6.76
C LEU A 12 8.93 -5.34 -7.25
N ALA A 13 9.69 -4.47 -7.92
CA ALA A 13 11.07 -4.76 -8.33
C ALA A 13 11.98 -5.01 -7.12
N ARG A 14 11.83 -4.22 -6.04
CA ARG A 14 12.57 -4.47 -4.79
C ARG A 14 12.09 -5.72 -4.06
N ALA A 15 10.79 -6.00 -4.07
CA ALA A 15 10.26 -7.24 -3.51
C ALA A 15 10.79 -8.48 -4.27
N LYS A 16 11.08 -8.35 -5.57
CA LYS A 16 11.68 -9.42 -6.40
C LYS A 16 13.05 -9.87 -5.91
N GLU A 17 13.81 -8.98 -5.27
CA GLU A 17 15.15 -9.23 -4.74
C GLU A 17 15.13 -10.08 -3.45
N ILE A 18 13.95 -10.30 -2.86
CA ILE A 18 13.84 -11.10 -1.63
C ILE A 18 14.11 -12.57 -1.94
N ASP A 19 15.13 -13.11 -1.27
CA ASP A 19 15.49 -14.52 -1.40
C ASP A 19 14.32 -15.45 -1.06
N GLY A 20 14.10 -16.42 -1.93
CA GLY A 20 13.02 -17.39 -1.78
C GLY A 20 11.64 -16.87 -2.21
N LEU A 21 11.53 -15.69 -2.82
CA LEU A 21 10.28 -15.25 -3.43
C LEU A 21 9.71 -16.30 -4.39
N GLU A 22 8.41 -16.57 -4.26
CA GLU A 22 7.64 -17.27 -5.27
C GLU A 22 6.79 -16.26 -6.06
N PHE A 23 6.00 -15.46 -5.34
CA PHE A 23 5.23 -14.36 -5.91
C PHE A 23 4.95 -13.28 -4.86
N GLY A 24 4.61 -12.10 -5.34
CA GLY A 24 4.09 -11.02 -4.52
C GLY A 24 3.08 -10.18 -5.28
N CYS A 25 2.28 -9.42 -4.56
CA CYS A 25 1.34 -8.48 -5.14
C CYS A 25 1.12 -7.27 -4.24
N VAL A 26 0.86 -6.13 -4.89
CA VAL A 26 0.31 -4.95 -4.25
C VAL A 26 -1.20 -4.99 -4.42
N LEU A 27 -1.94 -4.73 -3.36
CA LEU A 27 -3.40 -4.65 -3.39
C LEU A 27 -3.91 -3.45 -2.61
N ASP A 28 -5.11 -3.02 -2.95
CA ASP A 28 -5.88 -2.05 -2.16
C ASP A 28 -6.42 -2.73 -0.90
N ALA A 29 -6.12 -2.16 0.28
CA ALA A 29 -6.42 -2.78 1.56
C ALA A 29 -7.93 -2.87 1.86
N ALA A 30 -8.74 -1.98 1.28
CA ALA A 30 -10.18 -1.92 1.55
C ALA A 30 -10.98 -2.88 0.66
N THR A 31 -10.54 -3.06 -0.60
CA THR A 31 -11.26 -3.85 -1.61
C THR A 31 -10.64 -5.21 -1.88
N GLY A 32 -9.38 -5.43 -1.50
CA GLY A 32 -8.61 -6.63 -1.87
C GLY A 32 -8.23 -6.67 -3.36
N MET A 33 -8.45 -5.58 -4.10
CA MET A 33 -8.16 -5.50 -5.53
C MET A 33 -6.65 -5.48 -5.76
N VAL A 34 -6.17 -6.37 -6.62
CA VAL A 34 -4.76 -6.43 -7.02
C VAL A 34 -4.43 -5.27 -7.95
N LEU A 35 -3.42 -4.48 -7.57
CA LEU A 35 -2.92 -3.31 -8.30
C LEU A 35 -1.67 -3.64 -9.12
N GLY A 36 -0.88 -4.63 -8.69
CA GLY A 36 0.31 -5.07 -9.39
C GLY A 36 0.82 -6.39 -8.83
N THR A 37 1.55 -7.14 -9.64
CA THR A 37 2.06 -8.47 -9.27
C THR A 37 3.52 -8.63 -9.68
N VAL A 38 4.23 -9.47 -8.94
CA VAL A 38 5.59 -9.90 -9.27
C VAL A 38 5.71 -11.39 -9.02
N ARG A 39 6.53 -12.06 -9.82
CA ARG A 39 6.81 -13.49 -9.68
C ARG A 39 8.29 -13.74 -9.85
N ALA A 40 8.80 -14.75 -9.16
CA ALA A 40 10.15 -15.23 -9.41
C ALA A 40 10.25 -15.93 -10.77
N ASP A 41 11.37 -15.74 -11.48
CA ASP A 41 11.59 -16.30 -12.82
C ASP A 41 11.64 -17.83 -12.81
N LYS A 42 12.02 -18.42 -11.66
CA LYS A 42 12.01 -19.86 -11.38
C LYS A 42 10.95 -20.25 -10.35
N ALA A 43 9.87 -19.47 -10.22
CA ALA A 43 8.72 -19.95 -9.48
C ALA A 43 8.33 -21.30 -10.07
N ARG A 44 8.12 -22.32 -9.22
CA ARG A 44 7.71 -23.64 -9.69
C ARG A 44 6.56 -23.43 -10.67
N GLU A 45 6.68 -23.91 -11.91
CA GLU A 45 5.59 -24.04 -12.88
C GLU A 45 4.60 -25.12 -12.38
N SER A 46 4.12 -24.96 -11.16
CA SER A 46 2.94 -25.65 -10.68
C SER A 46 1.79 -24.84 -11.25
N GLY A 47 1.33 -25.24 -12.43
CA GLY A 47 0.31 -24.56 -13.23
C GLY A 47 -0.79 -23.91 -12.39
N GLY A 48 -1.11 -22.65 -12.72
CA GLY A 48 -2.21 -21.90 -12.10
C GLY A 48 -1.80 -20.86 -11.06
N ALA A 49 -0.52 -20.46 -10.97
CA ALA A 49 -0.08 -19.37 -10.08
C ALA A 49 -0.91 -18.07 -10.28
N ASP A 50 -1.31 -17.76 -11.52
CA ASP A 50 -2.13 -16.58 -11.84
C ASP A 50 -3.51 -16.64 -11.18
N GLY A 51 -4.08 -17.84 -10.99
CA GLY A 51 -5.33 -18.03 -10.25
C GLY A 51 -5.17 -17.98 -8.73
N ARG A 52 -3.95 -18.17 -8.21
CA ARG A 52 -3.66 -18.16 -6.77
C ARG A 52 -3.46 -16.75 -6.22
N ILE A 53 -2.92 -15.83 -7.02
CA ILE A 53 -2.63 -14.45 -6.58
C ILE A 53 -3.89 -13.71 -6.13
N PRO A 54 -5.02 -13.70 -6.88
CA PRO A 54 -6.24 -13.01 -6.44
C PRO A 54 -6.80 -13.60 -5.14
N VAL A 55 -6.74 -14.93 -4.97
CA VAL A 55 -7.20 -15.61 -3.75
C VAL A 55 -6.32 -15.24 -2.56
N ALA A 56 -5.00 -15.23 -2.74
CA ALA A 56 -4.05 -14.85 -1.71
C ALA A 56 -4.19 -13.37 -1.33
N ALA A 57 -4.43 -12.49 -2.32
CA ALA A 57 -4.66 -11.06 -2.11
C ALA A 57 -5.94 -10.80 -1.28
N ALA A 58 -7.06 -11.46 -1.63
CA ALA A 58 -8.29 -11.37 -0.86
C ALA A 58 -8.09 -11.84 0.59
N GLY A 59 -7.45 -13.00 0.78
CA GLY A 59 -7.15 -13.50 2.13
C GLY A 59 -6.20 -12.59 2.91
N ALA A 60 -5.25 -11.94 2.26
CA ALA A 60 -4.37 -10.97 2.90
C ALA A 60 -5.12 -9.71 3.37
N ALA A 61 -6.08 -9.22 2.57
CA ALA A 61 -6.95 -8.11 2.95
C ALA A 61 -7.81 -8.48 4.16
N ASP A 62 -8.41 -9.68 4.18
CA ASP A 62 -9.21 -10.15 5.31
C ASP A 62 -8.39 -10.25 6.60
N VAL A 63 -7.17 -10.81 6.53
CA VAL A 63 -6.28 -10.93 7.68
C VAL A 63 -5.86 -9.55 8.19
N ALA A 64 -5.44 -8.65 7.29
CA ALA A 64 -5.06 -7.29 7.66
C ALA A 64 -6.23 -6.52 8.29
N GLY A 65 -7.43 -6.67 7.75
CA GLY A 65 -8.66 -6.08 8.28
C GLY A 65 -8.98 -6.59 9.69
N ALA A 66 -8.92 -7.91 9.89
CA ALA A 66 -9.16 -8.52 11.20
C ALA A 66 -8.14 -8.05 12.25
N VAL A 67 -6.86 -7.98 11.90
CA VAL A 67 -5.81 -7.48 12.80
C VAL A 67 -6.00 -5.99 13.10
N SER A 68 -6.36 -5.18 12.10
CA SER A 68 -6.62 -3.75 12.29
C SER A 68 -7.84 -3.50 13.20
N LEU A 69 -8.88 -4.31 13.09
CA LEU A 69 -10.04 -4.27 13.98
C LEU A 69 -9.65 -4.62 15.43
N MET A 70 -8.85 -5.68 15.60
CA MET A 70 -8.35 -6.09 16.92
C MET A 70 -7.47 -5.01 17.54
N ALA A 71 -6.56 -4.41 16.76
CA ALA A 71 -5.71 -3.33 17.21
C ALA A 71 -6.56 -2.16 17.73
N GLY A 72 -7.50 -1.65 16.93
CA GLY A 72 -8.37 -0.55 17.35
C GLY A 72 -9.26 -0.87 18.56
N ALA A 73 -9.64 -2.13 18.76
CA ALA A 73 -10.46 -2.56 19.90
C ALA A 73 -9.66 -2.79 21.19
N LEU A 74 -8.42 -3.28 21.10
CA LEU A 74 -7.58 -3.62 22.26
C LEU A 74 -6.63 -2.47 22.66
N ALA A 75 -6.15 -1.69 21.71
CA ALA A 75 -5.20 -0.60 21.90
C ALA A 75 -5.54 0.57 20.96
N ALA A 76 -6.23 1.58 21.47
CA ALA A 76 -6.82 2.66 20.69
C ALA A 76 -5.85 3.54 19.86
N ASP A 77 -4.54 3.31 19.99
CA ASP A 77 -3.48 4.09 19.31
C ASP A 77 -2.43 3.19 18.61
N GLU A 78 -2.70 1.90 18.44
CA GLU A 78 -1.82 0.99 17.70
C GLU A 78 -2.29 0.79 16.25
N GLY A 79 -1.31 0.85 15.33
CA GLY A 79 -1.52 0.61 13.90
C GLY A 79 -0.98 -0.75 13.47
N LEU A 80 -1.57 -1.32 12.41
CA LEU A 80 -1.04 -2.51 11.77
C LEU A 80 0.21 -2.13 10.94
N GLU A 81 1.39 -2.61 11.32
CA GLU A 81 2.59 -2.45 10.49
C GLU A 81 2.78 -3.62 9.53
N ASP A 82 2.91 -4.83 10.06
CA ASP A 82 3.04 -6.06 9.30
C ASP A 82 2.40 -7.27 9.97
N VAL A 83 2.11 -8.28 9.14
CA VAL A 83 1.63 -9.60 9.57
C VAL A 83 2.52 -10.66 8.93
N ILE A 84 2.98 -11.60 9.77
CA ILE A 84 3.78 -12.74 9.35
C ILE A 84 2.95 -14.01 9.56
N ILE A 85 2.63 -14.70 8.47
CA ILE A 85 1.96 -16.01 8.52
C ILE A 85 2.99 -17.07 8.15
N THR A 86 3.18 -18.01 9.07
CA THR A 86 4.12 -19.11 8.89
C THR A 86 3.37 -20.40 8.58
N LEU A 87 3.54 -20.92 7.37
CA LEU A 87 3.04 -22.22 6.95
C LEU A 87 4.18 -23.26 6.92
N THR A 88 3.82 -24.51 6.67
CA THR A 88 4.79 -25.62 6.60
C THR A 88 5.77 -25.47 5.43
N GLY A 89 5.30 -24.98 4.28
CA GLY A 89 6.11 -24.78 3.07
C GLY A 89 6.42 -23.31 2.74
N HIS A 90 5.66 -22.37 3.30
CA HIS A 90 5.69 -20.98 2.85
C HIS A 90 5.64 -19.98 4.01
N TYR A 91 6.21 -18.80 3.79
CA TYR A 91 5.92 -17.62 4.58
C TYR A 91 5.04 -16.68 3.76
N HIS A 92 3.96 -16.19 4.36
CA HIS A 92 3.21 -15.06 3.79
C HIS A 92 3.48 -13.84 4.65
N LEU A 93 4.03 -12.80 4.03
CA LEU A 93 4.33 -11.53 4.67
C LEU A 93 3.38 -10.50 4.11
N ILE A 94 2.66 -9.80 4.99
CA ILE A 94 1.75 -8.72 4.64
C ILE A 94 2.31 -7.45 5.25
N ARG A 95 2.72 -6.49 4.42
CA ARG A 95 3.16 -5.17 4.87
C ARG A 95 2.11 -4.14 4.51
N ARG A 96 1.75 -3.29 5.47
CA ARG A 96 0.81 -2.20 5.24
C ARG A 96 1.53 -0.90 4.88
N PHE A 97 0.96 -0.15 3.96
CA PHE A 97 1.39 1.19 3.58
C PHE A 97 0.21 2.15 3.62
N ASP A 98 0.34 3.22 4.39
CA ASP A 98 -0.67 4.27 4.52
C ASP A 98 -0.10 5.64 4.06
N PRO A 99 0.17 5.83 2.75
CA PRO A 99 0.73 7.10 2.25
C PRO A 99 -0.19 8.30 2.54
N THR A 100 -1.50 8.08 2.63
CA THR A 100 -2.46 9.06 3.16
C THR A 100 -3.55 8.31 3.93
N PRO A 101 -4.30 8.94 4.85
CA PRO A 101 -5.38 8.27 5.59
C PRO A 101 -6.45 7.60 4.71
N ARG A 102 -6.60 8.07 3.46
CA ARG A 102 -7.59 7.57 2.48
C ARG A 102 -7.03 6.52 1.52
N LEU A 103 -5.70 6.35 1.46
CA LEU A 103 -5.05 5.40 0.55
C LEU A 103 -4.27 4.40 1.39
N GLN A 104 -4.77 3.18 1.41
CA GLN A 104 -4.25 2.10 2.24
C GLN A 104 -3.94 0.94 1.31
N PHE A 105 -2.66 0.58 1.23
CA PHE A 105 -2.19 -0.49 0.35
C PHE A 105 -1.58 -1.60 1.21
N LEU A 106 -1.67 -2.83 0.71
CA LEU A 106 -0.95 -3.96 1.26
C LEU A 106 0.00 -4.52 0.22
N LEU A 107 1.21 -4.85 0.64
CA LEU A 107 2.11 -5.72 -0.10
C LEU A 107 2.04 -7.11 0.52
N LEU A 108 1.59 -8.07 -0.27
CA LEU A 108 1.69 -9.48 0.06
C LEU A 108 2.93 -10.06 -0.64
N VAL A 109 3.78 -10.73 0.13
CA VAL A 109 4.93 -11.48 -0.36
C VAL A 109 4.82 -12.92 0.11
N VAL A 110 4.89 -13.87 -0.84
CA VAL A 110 4.90 -15.30 -0.55
C VAL A 110 6.28 -15.88 -0.86
N LEU A 111 6.89 -16.47 0.16
CA LEU A 111 8.24 -16.99 0.12
C LEU A 111 8.26 -18.51 0.35
N ASP A 112 9.10 -19.23 -0.39
CA ASP A 112 9.45 -20.64 -0.11
C ASP A 112 10.28 -20.71 1.17
N ARG A 113 9.76 -21.41 2.18
CA ARG A 113 10.37 -21.52 3.51
C ARG A 113 11.75 -22.18 3.50
N ALA A 114 11.99 -23.12 2.58
CA ALA A 114 13.26 -23.83 2.50
C ALA A 114 14.38 -22.96 1.90
N ARG A 115 14.01 -21.93 1.15
CA ARG A 115 14.95 -21.04 0.45
C ARG A 115 15.08 -19.67 1.09
N ALA A 116 14.03 -19.17 1.72
CA ALA A 116 13.99 -17.81 2.25
C ALA A 116 14.68 -17.68 3.61
N ASN A 117 15.45 -16.61 3.78
CA ASN A 117 15.90 -16.16 5.10
C ASN A 117 14.89 -15.14 5.65
N LEU A 118 14.04 -15.57 6.58
CA LEU A 118 12.98 -14.72 7.14
C LEU A 118 13.52 -13.43 7.77
N ALA A 119 14.64 -13.48 8.47
CA ALA A 119 15.22 -12.29 9.10
C ALA A 119 15.66 -11.25 8.06
N MET A 120 16.25 -11.70 6.95
CA MET A 120 16.63 -10.81 5.84
C MET A 120 15.39 -10.33 5.08
N ALA A 121 14.40 -11.19 4.83
CA ALA A 121 13.15 -10.80 4.20
C ALA A 121 12.44 -9.68 4.99
N LEU A 122 12.30 -9.83 6.31
CA LEU A 122 11.69 -8.81 7.18
C LEU A 122 12.48 -7.50 7.19
N ARG A 123 13.82 -7.58 7.17
CA ARG A 123 14.66 -6.39 7.05
C ARG A 123 14.38 -5.67 5.74
N GLN A 124 14.40 -6.38 4.61
CA GLN A 124 14.14 -5.80 3.30
C GLN A 124 12.72 -5.22 3.22
N LEU A 125 11.71 -5.91 3.76
CA LEU A 125 10.32 -5.43 3.78
C LEU A 125 10.16 -4.10 4.52
N ARG A 126 10.88 -3.89 5.62
CA ARG A 126 10.83 -2.64 6.38
C ARG A 126 11.44 -1.45 5.63
N ASP A 127 12.38 -1.71 4.74
CA ASP A 127 13.04 -0.67 3.93
C ASP A 127 12.18 -0.24 2.72
N LEU A 128 11.10 -0.99 2.43
CA LEU A 128 10.16 -0.66 1.36
C LEU A 128 9.24 0.50 1.77
N HIS A 129 8.90 1.33 0.79
CA HIS A 129 7.94 2.42 0.95
C HIS A 129 7.15 2.63 -0.34
N VAL A 130 6.00 3.28 -0.21
CA VAL A 130 5.19 3.78 -1.32
C VAL A 130 5.16 5.29 -1.19
N ASP A 131 5.58 5.99 -2.25
CA ASP A 131 5.57 7.44 -2.25
C ASP A 131 4.12 7.97 -2.25
N PRO A 132 3.82 9.01 -1.46
CA PRO A 132 2.50 9.63 -1.52
C PRO A 132 2.29 10.20 -2.93
N PRO A 133 1.04 10.14 -3.45
CA PRO A 133 0.74 10.79 -4.71
C PRO A 133 1.07 12.29 -4.60
N PRO A 134 1.52 12.93 -5.70
CA PRO A 134 1.82 14.34 -5.69
C PRO A 134 0.60 15.13 -5.22
N VAL A 135 0.77 15.92 -4.16
CA VAL A 135 -0.31 16.78 -3.64
C VAL A 135 -0.63 17.80 -4.75
N PRO A 136 -1.90 17.91 -5.19
CA PRO A 136 -2.25 18.94 -6.15
C PRO A 136 -1.92 20.30 -5.55
N GLU A 137 -1.12 21.10 -6.25
CA GLU A 137 -0.79 22.45 -5.79
C GLU A 137 -2.07 23.22 -5.49
N PRO A 138 -2.11 24.02 -4.41
CA PRO A 138 -3.27 24.82 -4.11
C PRO A 138 -3.54 25.71 -5.33
N VAL A 139 -4.67 25.46 -6.00
CA VAL A 139 -5.16 26.32 -7.08
C VAL A 139 -5.25 27.71 -6.49
N GLY A 140 -4.33 28.59 -6.92
CA GLY A 140 -4.18 29.94 -6.39
C GLY A 140 -5.55 30.57 -6.22
N GLY A 141 -5.91 30.84 -4.96
CA GLY A 141 -7.17 31.49 -4.63
C GLY A 141 -7.26 32.75 -5.47
N ARG A 142 -8.29 32.83 -6.32
CA ARG A 142 -8.61 34.10 -6.98
C ARG A 142 -8.80 35.10 -5.86
N HIS A 143 -7.85 36.03 -5.74
CA HIS A 143 -8.02 37.21 -4.92
C HIS A 143 -9.34 37.83 -5.38
N ARG A 144 -10.37 37.68 -4.55
CA ARG A 144 -11.62 38.41 -4.73
C ARG A 144 -11.25 39.85 -4.39
N GLU A 145 -10.98 40.63 -5.42
CA GLU A 145 -10.74 42.06 -5.33
C GLU A 145 -11.89 42.66 -4.52
N ALA A 146 -11.58 43.15 -3.33
CA ALA A 146 -12.55 43.84 -2.50
C ALA A 146 -12.95 45.13 -3.23
N PRO A 147 -14.24 45.47 -3.33
CA PRO A 147 -14.62 46.79 -3.82
C PRO A 147 -14.04 47.84 -2.87
N GLY A 148 -13.20 48.74 -3.40
CA GLY A 148 -12.59 49.82 -2.64
C GLY A 148 -13.65 50.77 -2.03
N PRO A 149 -13.30 51.52 -0.98
CA PRO A 149 -14.22 52.48 -0.37
C PRO A 149 -14.27 53.72 -1.26
N GLY A 150 -15.31 53.82 -2.09
CA GLY A 150 -15.56 54.97 -2.96
C GLY A 150 -16.58 55.93 -2.34
N GLU A 151 -16.04 56.98 -1.72
CA GLU A 151 -16.55 58.35 -1.63
C GLU A 151 -18.01 58.60 -1.18
N GLY A 152 -18.15 59.08 0.05
CA GLY A 152 -19.27 59.94 0.42
C GLY A 152 -18.99 61.36 -0.06
N ASP A 153 -19.97 61.92 -0.77
CA ASP A 153 -20.28 63.35 -0.82
C ASP A 153 -21.80 63.38 -1.05
N GLY A 154 -22.64 63.94 -0.17
CA GLY A 154 -22.51 65.28 0.35
C GLY A 154 -23.09 66.24 -0.68
N VAL A 155 -24.36 66.62 -0.55
CA VAL A 155 -24.90 67.99 -0.70
C VAL A 155 -26.43 67.93 -0.77
N LEU A 156 -27.00 68.53 0.28
CA LEU A 156 -28.34 69.07 0.41
C LEU A 156 -28.72 69.96 -0.79
N SER A 157 -29.93 69.77 -1.34
CA SER A 157 -30.93 70.81 -1.65
C SER A 157 -32.14 70.20 -2.36
#